data_AF-A0A954I7F0-F1
#
_entry.id   AF-A0A954I7F0-F1
#
_cell.length_a   1.000
_cell.length_b   1.000
_cell.length_c   1.000
_cell.angle_alpha   90.00
_cell.angle_beta   90.00
_cell.angle_gamma   90.00
#
_symmetry.space_group_name_H-M   'P 1'
#
loop_
_entity.id
_entity.type
_entity.pdbx_description
1 polymer ?
#
loop_
_entity_poly.entity_id
_entity_poly.type
_entity_poly.pdbx_seq_one_letter_code
_entity_poly.pdbx_strand_id
1 'polypeptide(L)'
;MFAKSALPVVLLTSGISLMLCGCTHHPFVPASQLTAAQNHARELYSWNQQLLTSEQNANLMLQSAESDKQLLMQQLGQTESQLATANARVDNLLTERNELKQRMADALAGRGPMTVGIGAGVPLPGDQFKFDPATGLNKFHQDVLFDLGSDIIRPEANPVLSEFSATLKSGVASGMR
;
A
#
# COMPACT_ATOMS: atom_id res chain seq x y z
N MET A 1 56.37 -23.46 82.51
CA MET A 1 54.99 -23.01 82.75
C MET A 1 54.47 -22.49 81.41
N PHE A 2 53.49 -23.00 80.67
CA PHE A 2 52.32 -23.84 80.90
C PHE A 2 52.03 -24.59 79.58
N ALA A 3 52.10 -25.92 79.52
CA ALA A 3 51.67 -26.66 78.32
C ALA A 3 51.40 -28.15 78.60
N LYS A 4 50.88 -28.52 79.78
CA LYS A 4 50.57 -29.92 80.12
C LYS A 4 49.12 -30.18 80.55
N SER A 5 48.24 -29.18 80.51
CA SER A 5 46.85 -29.29 80.99
C SER A 5 45.76 -29.14 79.92
N ALA A 6 46.11 -28.99 78.63
CA ALA A 6 45.14 -28.70 77.57
C ALA A 6 44.53 -29.94 76.88
N LEU A 7 45.15 -31.11 77.01
CA LEU A 7 44.69 -32.36 76.39
C LEU A 7 43.34 -32.91 76.89
N PRO A 8 42.99 -32.88 78.20
CA PRO A 8 41.71 -33.43 78.64
C PRO A 8 40.52 -32.51 78.31
N VAL A 9 40.74 -31.21 78.14
CA VAL A 9 39.68 -30.22 77.86
C VAL A 9 39.20 -30.31 76.41
N VAL A 10 40.09 -30.56 75.46
CA VAL A 10 39.74 -30.70 74.03
C VAL A 10 38.98 -32.00 73.74
N LEU A 11 39.26 -33.07 74.49
CA LEU A 11 38.51 -34.34 74.38
C LEU A 11 37.10 -34.23 74.97
N LEU A 12 36.94 -33.49 76.07
CA LEU A 12 35.63 -33.24 76.69
C LEU A 12 34.73 -32.34 75.83
N THR A 13 35.28 -31.32 75.17
CA THR A 13 34.49 -30.45 74.28
C THR A 13 34.12 -31.12 72.96
N SER A 14 34.97 -32.00 72.43
CA SER A 14 34.66 -32.83 71.25
C SER A 14 33.52 -33.85 71.53
N GLY A 15 33.54 -34.49 72.70
CA GLY A 15 32.49 -35.44 73.10
C GLY A 15 31.12 -34.79 73.30
N ILE A 16 31.08 -33.54 73.80
CA ILE A 16 29.83 -32.78 74.00
C ILE A 16 29.27 -32.25 72.68
N SER A 17 30.11 -31.93 71.70
CA SER A 17 29.66 -31.47 70.37
C SER A 17 28.96 -32.56 69.55
N LEU A 18 29.37 -33.83 69.75
CA LEU A 18 28.69 -35.00 69.16
C LEU A 18 27.34 -35.30 69.84
N MET A 19 27.13 -34.89 71.09
CA MET A 19 25.87 -35.05 71.82
C MET A 19 24.86 -33.90 71.54
N LEU A 20 25.33 -32.76 71.02
CA LEU A 20 24.50 -31.62 70.58
C LEU A 20 24.17 -31.64 69.08
N CYS A 21 24.86 -32.48 68.29
CA CYS A 21 24.37 -32.84 66.96
C CYS A 21 23.20 -33.82 67.14
N GLY A 22 21.97 -33.32 66.92
CA GLY A 22 20.71 -34.07 67.03
C GLY A 22 20.52 -35.23 66.04
N CYS A 23 21.53 -36.07 65.85
CA CYS A 23 21.53 -37.23 64.97
C CYS A 23 21.14 -38.55 65.69
N THR A 24 20.94 -38.54 67.02
CA THR A 24 20.54 -39.73 67.79
C THR A 24 19.04 -39.81 68.09
N HIS A 25 18.25 -38.85 67.58
CA HIS A 25 16.80 -38.88 67.58
C HIS A 25 16.28 -38.67 66.16
N HIS A 26 16.65 -39.57 65.25
CA HIS A 26 15.86 -39.73 64.03
C HIS A 26 14.59 -40.50 64.42
N PRO A 27 13.40 -39.85 64.50
CA PRO A 27 12.19 -40.63 64.41
C PRO A 27 12.28 -41.39 63.09
N PHE A 28 12.21 -42.71 63.16
CA PHE A 28 12.15 -43.58 62.01
C PHE A 28 11.05 -43.06 61.09
N VAL A 29 11.43 -42.38 60.00
CA VAL A 29 10.47 -41.75 59.10
C VAL A 29 9.66 -42.89 58.50
N PRO A 30 8.33 -42.93 58.71
CA PRO A 30 7.50 -43.99 58.17
C PRO A 30 7.71 -44.08 56.65
N ALA A 31 7.83 -45.29 56.11
CA ALA A 31 8.04 -45.49 54.67
C ALA A 31 6.98 -44.78 53.80
N SER A 32 5.78 -44.57 54.35
CA SER A 32 4.71 -43.78 53.72
C SER A 32 5.08 -42.30 53.54
N GLN A 33 5.74 -41.67 54.51
CA GLN A 33 6.17 -40.27 54.41
C GLN A 33 7.32 -40.11 53.41
N LEU A 34 8.26 -41.05 53.37
CA LEU A 34 9.33 -41.05 52.36
C LEU A 34 8.74 -41.17 50.94
N THR A 35 7.80 -42.09 50.74
CA THR A 35 7.15 -42.29 49.45
C THR A 35 6.34 -41.05 49.03
N ALA A 36 5.63 -40.43 49.97
CA ALA A 36 4.91 -39.18 49.73
C ALA A 36 5.85 -38.04 49.31
N ALA A 37 6.97 -37.87 50.01
CA ALA A 37 7.98 -36.87 49.69
C ALA A 37 8.61 -37.12 48.30
N GLN A 38 8.90 -38.38 47.95
CA GLN A 38 9.43 -38.73 46.62
C GLN A 38 8.43 -38.44 45.50
N ASN A 39 7.15 -38.75 45.71
CA ASN A 39 6.10 -38.45 44.72
C ASN A 39 5.92 -36.94 44.54
N HIS A 40 5.92 -36.19 45.64
CA HIS A 40 5.83 -34.73 45.57
C HIS A 40 7.03 -34.10 44.85
N ALA A 41 8.24 -34.61 45.08
CA ALA A 41 9.43 -34.15 44.36
C ALA A 41 9.34 -34.41 42.84
N ARG A 42 8.80 -35.58 42.44
CA ARG A 42 8.55 -35.89 41.02
C ARG A 42 7.52 -34.95 40.40
N GLU A 43 6.45 -34.66 41.14
CA GLU A 43 5.40 -33.74 40.69
C GLU A 43 5.97 -32.33 40.49
N LEU A 44 6.70 -31.80 41.47
CA LEU A 44 7.40 -30.52 41.37
C LEU A 44 8.35 -30.45 40.18
N TYR A 45 9.09 -31.53 39.91
CA TYR A 45 9.97 -31.60 38.74
C TYR A 45 9.17 -31.51 37.43
N SER A 46 8.06 -32.24 37.33
CA SER A 46 7.18 -32.20 36.16
C SER A 46 6.57 -30.80 35.93
N TRP A 47 6.18 -30.10 37.00
CA TRP A 47 5.69 -28.72 36.94
C TRP A 47 6.76 -27.75 36.48
N ASN A 48 7.97 -27.84 37.00
CA ASN A 48 9.09 -27.00 36.56
C ASN A 48 9.39 -27.20 35.07
N GLN A 49 9.33 -28.44 34.60
CA GLN A 49 9.58 -28.76 33.20
C GLN A 49 8.48 -28.20 32.27
N GLN A 50 7.21 -28.24 32.71
CA GLN A 50 6.11 -27.59 32.00
C GLN A 50 6.28 -26.08 31.96
N LEU A 51 6.66 -25.46 33.08
CA LEU A 51 6.90 -24.02 33.15
C LEU A 51 8.01 -23.60 32.19
N LEU A 52 9.12 -24.34 32.14
CA LEU A 52 10.22 -24.09 31.21
C LEU A 52 9.77 -24.17 29.74
N THR A 53 8.91 -25.14 29.42
CA THR A 53 8.37 -25.31 28.07
C THR A 53 7.41 -24.16 27.71
N SER A 54 6.59 -23.73 28.66
CA SER A 54 5.70 -22.58 28.50
C SER A 54 6.48 -21.30 28.25
N GLU A 55 7.56 -21.06 29.00
CA GLU A 55 8.47 -19.93 28.82
C GLU A 55 9.10 -19.94 27.42
N GLN A 56 9.60 -21.09 26.96
CA GLN A 56 10.14 -21.22 25.60
C GLN A 56 9.11 -20.89 24.53
N ASN A 57 7.88 -21.40 24.67
CA ASN A 57 6.80 -21.11 23.74
C ASN A 57 6.41 -19.63 23.73
N ALA A 58 6.33 -19.01 24.91
CA ALA A 58 6.06 -17.58 25.04
C ALA A 58 7.15 -16.74 24.38
N ASN A 59 8.42 -17.13 24.54
CA ASN A 59 9.56 -16.41 23.97
C ASN A 59 9.60 -16.53 22.44
N LEU A 60 9.27 -17.69 21.88
CA LEU A 60 9.10 -17.88 20.44
C LEU A 60 7.96 -17.02 19.89
N MET A 61 6.82 -16.97 20.59
CA MET A 61 5.68 -16.15 20.20
C MET A 61 6.05 -14.66 20.22
N LEU A 62 6.78 -14.20 21.25
CA LEU A 62 7.27 -12.82 21.35
C LEU A 62 8.18 -12.46 20.17
N GLN A 63 9.10 -13.35 19.79
CA GLN A 63 9.96 -13.14 18.62
C GLN A 63 9.17 -13.03 17.32
N SER A 64 8.16 -13.89 17.13
CA SER A 64 7.30 -13.80 15.94
C SER A 64 6.50 -12.49 15.91
N ALA A 65 5.96 -12.06 17.04
CA ALA A 65 5.21 -10.80 17.14
C ALA A 65 6.10 -9.58 16.87
N GLU A 66 7.35 -9.59 17.31
CA GLU A 66 8.30 -8.51 17.03
C GLU A 66 8.68 -8.47 15.54
N SER A 67 8.85 -9.62 14.90
CA SER A 67 9.04 -9.71 13.44
C SER A 67 7.84 -9.15 12.67
N ASP A 68 6.62 -9.54 13.06
CA ASP A 68 5.39 -9.04 12.44
C ASP A 68 5.25 -7.54 12.60
N LYS A 69 5.58 -7.01 13.79
CA LYS A 69 5.59 -5.58 14.05
C LYS A 69 6.57 -4.85 13.11
N GLN A 70 7.78 -5.36 12.94
CA GLN A 70 8.77 -4.75 12.04
C GLN A 70 8.30 -4.74 10.59
N LEU A 71 7.69 -5.85 10.13
CA LEU A 71 7.11 -5.95 8.81
C LEU A 71 5.99 -4.90 8.60
N LEU A 72 5.06 -4.79 9.55
CA LEU A 72 3.98 -3.82 9.50
C LEU A 72 4.51 -2.37 9.50
N MET A 73 5.55 -2.08 10.29
CA MET A 73 6.17 -0.76 10.31
C MET A 73 6.82 -0.41 8.97
N GLN A 74 7.46 -1.40 8.33
CA GLN A 74 8.04 -1.22 7.00
C GLN A 74 6.96 -1.00 5.93
N GLN A 75 5.88 -1.79 5.97
CA GLN A 75 4.74 -1.61 5.06
C GLN A 75 4.12 -0.22 5.22
N LEU A 76 3.92 0.23 6.45
CA LEU A 76 3.38 1.56 6.73
C LEU A 76 4.26 2.66 6.11
N GLY A 77 5.57 2.62 6.35
CA GLY A 77 6.50 3.59 5.75
C GLY A 77 6.51 3.54 4.22
N GLN A 78 6.40 2.36 3.61
CA GLN A 78 6.28 2.23 2.15
C GLN A 78 4.98 2.86 1.62
N THR A 79 3.85 2.60 2.28
CA THR A 79 2.56 3.16 1.86
C THR A 79 2.52 4.69 2.00
N GLU A 80 3.10 5.25 3.06
CA GLU A 80 3.21 6.70 3.24
C GLU A 80 4.08 7.33 2.14
N SER A 81 5.21 6.71 1.81
CA SER A 81 6.09 7.18 0.72
C SER A 81 5.39 7.13 -0.65
N GLN A 82 4.63 6.05 -0.91
CA GLN A 82 3.84 5.93 -2.14
C GLN A 82 2.76 7.01 -2.21
N LEU A 83 2.06 7.30 -1.12
CA LEU A 83 1.03 8.33 -1.06
C LEU A 83 1.62 9.72 -1.30
N ALA A 84 2.76 10.04 -0.68
CA ALA A 84 3.47 11.30 -0.92
C ALA A 84 3.86 11.46 -2.40
N THR A 85 4.39 10.38 -3.01
CA THR A 85 4.75 10.37 -4.44
C THR A 85 3.52 10.52 -5.34
N ALA A 86 2.42 9.85 -5.02
CA ALA A 86 1.18 9.94 -5.78
C ALA A 86 0.58 11.35 -5.73
N ASN A 87 0.56 11.97 -4.55
CA ASN A 87 0.10 13.35 -4.38
C ASN A 87 0.95 14.33 -5.20
N ALA A 88 2.28 14.21 -5.16
CA ALA A 88 3.17 15.04 -5.96
C ALA A 88 2.91 14.89 -7.47
N ARG A 89 2.63 13.67 -7.94
CA ARG A 89 2.26 13.44 -9.35
C ARG A 89 0.91 14.07 -9.71
N VAL A 90 -0.07 14.00 -8.81
CA VAL A 90 -1.38 14.64 -9.03
C VAL A 90 -1.23 16.16 -9.14
N ASP A 91 -0.45 16.78 -8.24
CA ASP A 91 -0.19 18.22 -8.30
C ASP A 91 0.52 18.64 -9.59
N ASN A 92 1.50 17.86 -10.03
CA ASN A 92 2.16 18.09 -11.32
C ASN A 92 1.17 18.00 -12.49
N LEU A 93 0.34 16.96 -12.54
CA LEU A 93 -0.68 16.79 -13.60
C LEU A 93 -1.71 17.92 -13.60
N LEU A 94 -2.14 18.39 -12.42
CA LEU A 94 -3.05 19.52 -12.30
C LEU A 94 -2.42 20.82 -12.82
N THR A 95 -1.13 21.02 -12.52
CA THR A 95 -0.36 22.17 -13.00
C THR A 95 -0.23 22.13 -14.52
N GLU A 96 0.22 21.01 -15.10
CA GLU A 96 0.32 20.81 -16.55
C GLU A 96 -1.03 21.01 -17.25
N ARG A 97 -2.12 20.49 -16.68
CA ARG A 97 -3.46 20.66 -17.22
C ARG A 97 -3.87 22.13 -17.22
N ASN A 98 -3.59 22.87 -16.15
CA ASN A 98 -3.91 24.29 -16.08
C ASN A 98 -3.07 25.11 -17.08
N GLU A 99 -1.78 24.81 -17.21
CA GLU A 99 -0.93 25.44 -18.23
C GLU A 99 -1.42 25.14 -19.64
N LEU A 100 -1.77 23.89 -19.95
CA LEU A 100 -2.31 23.51 -21.25
C LEU A 100 -3.63 24.23 -21.55
N LYS A 101 -4.52 24.30 -20.55
CA LYS A 101 -5.78 25.04 -20.65
C LYS A 101 -5.54 26.52 -20.93
N GLN A 102 -4.57 27.14 -20.25
CA GLN A 102 -4.22 28.54 -20.46
C GLN A 102 -3.64 28.76 -21.87
N ARG A 103 -2.68 27.93 -22.29
CA ARG A 103 -2.12 27.98 -23.65
C ARG A 103 -3.17 27.80 -24.73
N MET A 104 -4.14 26.91 -24.50
CA MET A 104 -5.25 26.70 -25.42
C MET A 104 -6.17 27.92 -25.45
N ALA A 105 -6.51 28.50 -24.29
CA ALA A 105 -7.28 29.73 -24.23
C ALA A 105 -6.56 30.90 -24.93
N ASP A 106 -5.26 31.07 -24.70
CA ASP A 106 -4.44 32.11 -25.33
C ASP A 106 -4.31 31.88 -26.85
N ALA A 107 -4.16 30.63 -27.29
CA ALA A 107 -4.15 30.28 -28.71
C ALA A 107 -5.51 30.51 -29.38
N LEU A 108 -6.62 30.40 -28.64
CA LEU A 108 -7.95 30.77 -29.11
C LEU A 108 -8.17 32.30 -29.09
N ALA A 109 -7.59 33.02 -28.13
CA ALA A 109 -7.79 34.45 -27.94
C ALA A 109 -6.88 35.33 -28.83
N GLY A 110 -5.59 34.97 -28.97
CA GLY A 110 -4.62 35.68 -29.83
C GLY A 110 -4.83 35.42 -31.32
N ARG A 111 -5.64 34.42 -31.63
CA ARG A 111 -6.08 34.06 -32.97
C ARG A 111 -7.45 34.69 -33.20
N GLY A 112 -7.48 36.00 -33.50
CA GLY A 112 -8.69 36.66 -34.02
C GLY A 112 -9.35 35.75 -35.07
N PRO A 113 -10.69 35.66 -35.10
CA PRO A 113 -11.46 34.45 -35.37
C PRO A 113 -10.90 33.64 -36.53
N MET A 114 -9.91 32.77 -36.28
CA MET A 114 -9.53 31.78 -37.27
C MET A 114 -10.57 30.69 -37.12
N THR A 115 -11.60 30.76 -37.97
CA THR A 115 -12.13 29.61 -38.71
C THR A 115 -11.97 28.27 -37.99
N VAL A 116 -12.47 28.18 -36.75
CA VAL A 116 -12.94 26.90 -36.19
C VAL A 116 -13.99 26.49 -37.19
N GLY A 117 -13.67 25.43 -37.96
CA GLY A 117 -14.28 25.00 -39.21
C GLY A 117 -15.52 25.78 -39.62
N ILE A 118 -15.46 26.44 -40.78
CA ILE A 118 -16.63 27.05 -41.40
C ILE A 118 -17.80 26.02 -41.34
N GLY A 119 -18.74 26.19 -40.41
CA GLY A 119 -19.82 25.22 -40.12
C GLY A 119 -19.78 24.45 -38.79
N ALA A 120 -18.82 24.67 -37.88
CA ALA A 120 -18.84 24.04 -36.55
C ALA A 120 -20.03 24.56 -35.74
N GLY A 121 -21.06 23.73 -35.58
CA GLY A 121 -22.30 24.08 -34.86
C GLY A 121 -23.44 24.65 -35.71
N VAL A 122 -23.25 24.82 -37.03
CA VAL A 122 -24.32 25.28 -37.94
C VAL A 122 -24.62 24.17 -38.96
N PRO A 123 -25.85 23.63 -38.99
CA PRO A 123 -26.23 22.64 -40.00
C PRO A 123 -26.19 23.28 -41.37
N LEU A 124 -25.43 22.68 -42.29
CA LEU A 124 -25.41 23.12 -43.68
C LEU A 124 -26.77 22.79 -44.33
N PRO A 125 -27.38 23.72 -45.06
CA PRO A 125 -28.61 23.44 -45.81
C PRO A 125 -28.30 22.49 -46.97
N GLY A 126 -29.09 21.43 -47.13
CA GLY A 126 -29.01 20.49 -48.24
C GLY A 126 -29.07 19.03 -47.81
N ASP A 127 -29.74 18.18 -48.60
CA ASP A 127 -29.92 16.75 -48.34
C ASP A 127 -28.61 15.94 -48.37
N GLN A 128 -27.52 16.56 -48.85
CA GLN A 128 -26.22 15.92 -49.03
C GLN A 128 -25.34 15.95 -47.76
N PHE A 129 -25.75 16.69 -46.73
CA PHE A 129 -25.00 16.85 -45.48
C PHE A 129 -25.80 16.34 -44.28
N LYS A 130 -25.13 15.60 -43.38
CA LYS A 130 -25.67 15.19 -42.09
C LYS A 130 -24.91 15.88 -40.98
N PHE A 131 -25.61 16.71 -40.20
CA PHE A 131 -25.05 17.34 -39.03
C PHE A 131 -24.96 16.34 -37.86
N ASP A 132 -23.79 16.24 -37.25
CA ASP A 132 -23.54 15.44 -36.06
C ASP A 132 -23.47 16.35 -34.82
N PRO A 133 -24.51 16.39 -33.98
CA PRO A 133 -24.56 17.29 -32.83
C PRO A 133 -23.53 16.97 -31.74
N ALA A 134 -22.99 15.74 -31.71
CA ALA A 134 -21.97 15.36 -30.72
C ALA A 134 -20.59 15.92 -31.07
N THR A 135 -20.30 16.11 -32.37
CA THR A 135 -19.01 16.64 -32.85
C THR A 135 -19.10 18.06 -33.36
N GLY A 136 -20.32 18.56 -33.63
CA GLY A 136 -20.57 19.85 -34.25
C GLY A 136 -20.18 19.90 -35.72
N LEU A 137 -19.88 18.76 -36.35
CA LEU A 137 -19.39 18.67 -37.73
C LEU A 137 -20.49 18.24 -38.71
N ASN A 138 -20.44 18.79 -39.92
CA ASN A 138 -21.27 18.33 -41.05
C ASN A 138 -20.53 17.21 -41.80
N LYS A 139 -21.16 16.05 -41.96
CA LYS A 139 -20.64 14.87 -42.68
C LYS A 139 -21.33 14.75 -44.05
N PHE A 140 -20.61 14.34 -45.08
CA PHE A 140 -21.23 13.97 -46.37
C PHE A 140 -22.02 12.67 -46.23
N HIS A 141 -23.19 12.57 -46.86
CA HIS A 141 -24.08 11.41 -46.73
C HIS A 141 -23.53 10.10 -47.31
N GLN A 142 -22.63 10.18 -48.30
CA GLN A 142 -22.06 9.03 -48.98
C GLN A 142 -20.55 9.24 -49.15
N ASP A 143 -19.83 8.14 -49.39
CA ASP A 143 -18.45 8.16 -49.85
C ASP A 143 -18.40 8.65 -51.32
N VAL A 144 -18.86 9.90 -51.52
CA VAL A 144 -18.99 10.53 -52.84
C VAL A 144 -17.63 11.01 -53.32
N LEU A 145 -16.71 11.28 -52.38
CA LEU A 145 -15.46 11.97 -52.68
C LEU A 145 -14.45 11.04 -53.34
N PHE A 146 -14.36 9.78 -52.90
CA PHE A 146 -13.31 8.86 -53.30
C PHE A 146 -13.86 7.46 -53.59
N ASP A 147 -13.17 6.73 -54.47
CA ASP A 147 -13.36 5.29 -54.58
C ASP A 147 -12.51 4.58 -53.51
N LEU A 148 -12.92 3.37 -53.13
CA LEU A 148 -12.22 2.59 -52.12
C LEU A 148 -10.75 2.34 -52.54
N GLY A 149 -9.80 2.94 -51.81
CA GLY A 149 -8.36 2.81 -52.08
C GLY A 149 -7.81 3.83 -53.09
N SER A 150 -8.60 4.83 -53.49
CA SER A 150 -8.17 5.94 -54.35
C SER A 150 -8.13 7.25 -53.56
N ASP A 151 -7.15 8.11 -53.87
CA ASP A 151 -7.05 9.50 -53.40
C ASP A 151 -7.54 10.51 -54.46
N ILE A 152 -8.02 10.02 -55.60
CA ILE A 152 -8.52 10.84 -56.71
C ILE A 152 -10.01 11.15 -56.47
N ILE A 153 -10.33 12.45 -56.54
CA ILE A 153 -11.71 12.94 -56.39
C ILE A 153 -12.58 12.44 -57.56
N ARG A 154 -13.71 11.80 -57.24
CA ARG A 154 -14.66 11.35 -58.25
C ARG A 154 -15.23 12.54 -59.04
N PRO A 155 -15.39 12.45 -60.36
CA PRO A 155 -15.95 13.55 -61.17
C PRO A 155 -17.35 13.99 -60.70
N GLU A 156 -18.13 13.04 -60.17
CA GLU A 156 -19.48 13.24 -59.62
C GLU A 156 -19.49 14.08 -58.32
N ALA A 157 -18.35 14.16 -57.61
CA ALA A 157 -18.20 14.95 -56.39
C ALA A 157 -18.00 16.45 -56.67
N ASN A 158 -17.57 16.82 -57.87
CA ASN A 158 -17.31 18.22 -58.24
C ASN A 158 -18.50 19.17 -58.01
N PRO A 159 -19.74 18.87 -58.43
CA PRO A 159 -20.88 19.75 -58.15
C PRO A 159 -21.15 19.90 -56.64
N VAL A 160 -21.02 18.82 -55.86
CA VAL A 160 -21.23 18.83 -54.41
C VAL A 160 -20.18 19.66 -53.69
N LEU A 161 -18.91 19.50 -54.08
CA LEU A 161 -17.79 20.30 -53.55
C LEU A 161 -17.91 21.77 -53.96
N SER A 162 -18.41 22.04 -55.16
CA SER A 162 -18.67 23.41 -55.63
C SER A 162 -19.76 24.08 -54.79
N GLU A 163 -20.89 23.40 -54.58
CA GLU A 163 -22.00 23.86 -53.74
C GLU A 163 -21.57 24.06 -52.28
N PHE A 164 -20.83 23.10 -51.72
CA PHE A 164 -20.21 23.22 -50.40
C PHE A 164 -19.36 24.49 -50.32
N SER A 165 -18.44 24.67 -51.26
CA SER A 165 -17.55 25.85 -51.29
C SER A 165 -18.31 27.16 -51.45
N ALA A 166 -19.42 27.17 -52.20
CA ALA A 166 -20.29 28.33 -52.37
C ALA A 166 -21.03 28.67 -51.07
N THR A 167 -21.60 27.69 -50.38
CA THR A 167 -22.27 27.87 -49.08
C THR A 167 -21.30 28.34 -48.00
N LEU A 168 -20.06 27.82 -47.99
CA LEU A 168 -19.02 28.33 -47.08
C LEU A 168 -18.69 29.80 -47.37
N LYS A 169 -18.56 30.17 -48.64
CA LYS A 169 -18.27 31.55 -49.03
C LYS A 169 -19.44 32.51 -48.73
N SER A 170 -20.69 32.07 -48.92
CA SER A 170 -21.87 32.89 -48.66
C SER A 170 -22.17 33.07 -47.17
N GLY A 171 -21.91 32.05 -46.33
CA GLY A 171 -22.11 32.13 -44.88
C GLY A 171 -21.05 32.95 -44.14
N VAL A 172 -19.81 32.97 -44.65
CA VAL A 172 -18.69 33.75 -44.06
C VAL A 172 -18.74 35.23 -44.46
N ALA A 173 -19.35 35.57 -45.60
CA ALA A 173 -19.43 36.96 -46.07
C ALA A 173 -20.43 37.84 -45.28
N SER A 174 -21.42 37.26 -44.58
CA SER A 174 -22.38 38.03 -43.77
C SER A 174 -21.92 38.31 -42.33
N GLY A 175 -20.79 37.75 -41.89
CA GLY A 175 -20.25 37.92 -40.54
C GLY A 175 -18.94 38.71 -40.44
N MET A 176 -18.39 39.20 -41.57
CA MET A 176 -17.23 40.11 -41.57
C MET A 176 -17.70 41.56 -41.64
N ARG A 177 -18.28 42.05 -40.54
CA ARG A 177 -18.34 43.46 -40.19
C ARG A 177 -18.20 43.62 -38.69
#